data_AF-A0A2S6G214-F1
#
_entry.id   AF-A0A2S6G214-F1
#
_cell.length_a   1.000
_cell.length_b   1.000
_cell.length_c   1.000
_cell.angle_alpha   90.00
_cell.angle_beta   90.00
_cell.angle_gamma   90.00
#
_symmetry.space_group_name_H-M   'P 1'
#
loop_
_entity.id
_entity.type
_entity.pdbx_description
1 polymer ?
#
loop_
_entity_poly.entity_id
_entity_poly.type
_entity_poly.pdbx_seq_one_letter_code
_entity_poly.pdbx_strand_id
1 'polypeptide(L)'
;PRVATLRWVAALLRSGWQASRGMGGNLQRFTHQDYVRALPNPIKTLPETLGQEKILILIDERKVSFSQENLDRLVDVPSLQARFVAINVDEYLDDPENIVIDDDIREELLRSEIGNSAKLGIIELMDLEALSGLPERSALIGSILEETDSNLLNLDGGVVKTLITHAMSIASKISLFNKYHSLLDTDEVRCVLDNLPKPFSEIKTGHKRLKLENTDENRELVGWLDSRNIISSWSESGSSTGYIKVNLYRR
;
A
#
# COMPACT_ATOMS: atom_id res chain seq x y z
N PRO A 1 -30.43 31.04 -7.28
CA PRO A 1 -29.34 31.11 -8.29
C PRO A 1 -28.48 29.83 -8.43
N ARG A 2 -28.05 29.17 -7.33
CA ARG A 2 -27.22 27.95 -7.35
C ARG A 2 -27.95 26.66 -7.81
N VAL A 3 -29.26 26.56 -7.57
CA VAL A 3 -30.07 25.40 -7.99
C VAL A 3 -30.31 25.37 -9.51
N ALA A 4 -30.27 26.53 -10.17
CA ALA A 4 -30.47 26.64 -11.61
C ALA A 4 -29.26 26.10 -12.38
N THR A 5 -28.03 26.40 -11.96
CA THR A 5 -26.80 25.93 -12.62
C THR A 5 -26.64 24.41 -12.55
N LEU A 6 -26.97 23.78 -11.43
CA LEU A 6 -26.96 22.31 -11.29
C LEU A 6 -28.01 21.63 -12.17
N ARG A 7 -29.22 22.20 -12.28
CA ARG A 7 -30.26 21.71 -13.18
C ARG A 7 -29.85 21.83 -14.65
N TRP A 8 -29.19 22.92 -15.04
CA TRP A 8 -28.69 23.11 -16.40
C TRP A 8 -27.55 22.15 -16.72
N VAL A 9 -26.56 21.94 -15.86
CA VAL A 9 -25.49 20.95 -16.09
C VAL A 9 -26.07 19.53 -16.14
N ALA A 10 -26.97 19.17 -15.23
CA ALA A 10 -27.65 17.87 -15.27
C ALA A 10 -28.60 17.71 -16.46
N ALA A 11 -29.18 18.80 -16.99
CA ALA A 11 -29.99 18.79 -18.21
C ALA A 11 -29.12 18.72 -19.48
N LEU A 12 -27.98 19.41 -19.50
CA LEU A 12 -27.01 19.42 -20.59
C LEU A 12 -26.31 18.06 -20.71
N LEU A 13 -25.96 17.47 -19.57
CA LEU A 13 -25.56 16.07 -19.47
C LEU A 13 -26.73 15.19 -19.94
N ARG A 14 -27.95 15.33 -19.41
CA ARG A 14 -29.07 14.49 -19.93
C ARG A 14 -29.32 14.61 -21.44
N SER A 15 -29.20 15.80 -22.05
CA SER A 15 -29.42 16.03 -23.48
C SER A 15 -28.28 15.52 -24.36
N GLY A 16 -27.02 15.77 -23.99
CA GLY A 16 -25.86 15.19 -24.69
C GLY A 16 -25.84 13.66 -24.60
N TRP A 17 -26.37 13.10 -23.50
CA TRP A 17 -26.47 11.67 -23.29
C TRP A 17 -27.68 11.02 -23.98
N GLN A 18 -28.80 11.73 -24.20
CA GLN A 18 -29.91 11.20 -25.01
C GLN A 18 -29.59 11.14 -26.50
N ALA A 19 -28.76 12.05 -27.02
CA ALA A 19 -28.32 12.04 -28.41
C ALA A 19 -27.46 10.81 -28.78
N SER A 20 -26.81 10.18 -27.80
CA SER A 20 -25.89 9.04 -27.99
C SER A 20 -26.56 7.65 -27.95
N ARG A 21 -27.80 7.56 -27.44
CA ARG A 21 -28.53 6.28 -27.26
C ARG A 21 -28.85 5.51 -28.55
N GLY A 22 -28.55 6.06 -29.73
CA GLY A 22 -28.77 5.42 -31.04
C GLY A 22 -27.57 4.71 -31.66
N MET A 23 -26.38 4.74 -31.06
CA MET A 23 -25.15 4.16 -31.63
C MET A 23 -24.49 3.15 -30.67
N GLY A 24 -23.84 2.08 -31.16
CA GLY A 24 -23.37 0.94 -30.36
C GLY A 24 -22.39 1.28 -29.22
N GLY A 25 -22.38 0.45 -28.16
CA GLY A 25 -21.80 0.75 -26.83
C GLY A 25 -20.32 1.18 -26.76
N ASN A 26 -19.45 0.71 -27.66
CA ASN A 26 -18.03 1.15 -27.66
C ASN A 26 -17.82 2.53 -28.30
N LEU A 27 -18.66 2.95 -29.26
CA LEU A 27 -18.62 4.31 -29.84
C LEU A 27 -19.23 5.35 -28.89
N GLN A 28 -20.18 4.94 -28.02
CA GLN A 28 -20.77 5.82 -27.01
C GLN A 28 -19.75 6.28 -25.98
N ARG A 29 -18.90 5.38 -25.48
CA ARG A 29 -17.94 5.72 -24.41
C ARG A 29 -16.88 6.75 -24.85
N PHE A 30 -16.38 6.60 -26.09
CA PHE A 30 -15.37 7.48 -26.68
C PHE A 30 -15.90 8.91 -26.88
N THR A 31 -17.08 9.06 -27.50
CA THR A 31 -17.70 10.39 -27.72
C THR A 31 -18.11 11.10 -26.43
N HIS A 32 -18.42 10.35 -25.37
CA HIS A 32 -18.75 10.92 -24.07
C HIS A 32 -17.53 11.41 -23.28
N GLN A 33 -16.43 10.67 -23.32
CA GLN A 33 -15.17 11.13 -22.73
C GLN A 33 -14.69 12.42 -23.39
N ASP A 34 -14.73 12.50 -24.73
CA ASP A 34 -14.36 13.70 -25.47
C ASP A 34 -15.22 14.92 -25.10
N TYR A 35 -16.52 14.70 -24.89
CA TYR A 35 -17.42 15.76 -24.45
C TYR A 35 -17.13 16.23 -23.02
N VAL A 36 -16.94 15.30 -22.09
CA VAL A 36 -16.63 15.63 -20.69
C VAL A 36 -15.29 16.36 -20.60
N ARG A 37 -14.28 15.91 -21.36
CA ARG A 37 -12.98 16.60 -21.49
C ARG A 37 -13.11 18.06 -21.89
N ALA A 38 -13.99 18.34 -22.84
CA ALA A 38 -14.24 19.69 -23.36
C ALA A 38 -14.98 20.61 -22.37
N LEU A 39 -15.46 20.11 -21.22
CA LEU A 39 -16.11 20.97 -20.22
C LEU A 39 -15.08 21.94 -19.60
N PRO A 40 -15.34 23.27 -19.65
CA PRO A 40 -14.34 24.27 -19.28
C PRO A 40 -14.10 24.35 -17.76
N ASN A 41 -15.09 24.00 -16.94
CA ASN A 41 -15.02 24.11 -15.48
C ASN A 41 -15.37 22.79 -14.80
N PRO A 42 -14.66 22.42 -13.72
CA PRO A 42 -15.09 21.33 -12.84
C PRO A 42 -16.48 21.58 -12.26
N ILE A 43 -17.24 20.51 -12.11
CA ILE A 43 -18.51 20.51 -11.41
C ILE A 43 -18.20 20.53 -9.92
N LYS A 44 -18.79 21.49 -9.20
CA LYS A 44 -18.56 21.65 -7.75
C LYS A 44 -19.16 20.53 -6.92
N THR A 45 -20.28 19.95 -7.36
CA THR A 45 -21.05 18.98 -6.60
C THR A 45 -21.52 17.84 -7.50
N LEU A 46 -21.25 16.61 -7.10
CA LEU A 46 -21.68 15.40 -7.80
C LEU A 46 -23.22 15.27 -7.78
N PRO A 47 -23.88 15.15 -8.95
CA PRO A 47 -25.32 14.95 -8.99
C PRO A 47 -25.74 13.54 -8.54
N GLU A 48 -26.67 13.45 -7.59
CA GLU A 48 -27.18 12.18 -7.02
C GLU A 48 -27.87 11.24 -8.03
N THR A 49 -28.35 11.76 -9.15
CA THR A 49 -29.13 10.98 -10.14
C THR A 49 -28.27 10.34 -11.24
N LEU A 50 -26.94 10.48 -11.20
CA LEU A 50 -26.06 9.92 -12.22
C LEU A 50 -25.71 8.47 -11.91
N GLY A 51 -25.71 7.61 -12.94
CA GLY A 51 -25.21 6.24 -12.80
C GLY A 51 -23.70 6.19 -12.59
N GLN A 52 -23.22 5.14 -11.93
CA GLN A 52 -21.82 4.93 -11.55
C GLN A 52 -20.83 5.11 -12.70
N GLU A 53 -21.12 4.56 -13.89
CA GLU A 53 -20.26 4.71 -15.08
C GLU A 53 -20.01 6.18 -15.47
N LYS A 54 -21.01 7.04 -15.29
CA LYS A 54 -20.90 8.47 -15.63
C LYS A 54 -20.09 9.22 -14.58
N ILE A 55 -20.30 8.87 -13.32
CA ILE A 55 -19.53 9.40 -12.20
C ILE A 55 -18.05 9.05 -12.37
N LEU A 56 -17.76 7.79 -12.73
CA LEU A 56 -16.40 7.34 -13.03
C LEU A 56 -15.74 8.18 -14.13
N ILE A 57 -16.44 8.45 -15.24
CA ILE A 57 -15.90 9.32 -16.31
C ILE A 57 -15.63 10.73 -15.80
N LEU A 58 -16.52 11.31 -14.98
CA LEU A 58 -16.32 12.65 -14.43
C LEU A 58 -15.10 12.71 -13.49
N ILE A 59 -14.90 11.65 -12.70
CA ILE A 59 -13.74 11.50 -11.81
C ILE A 59 -12.46 11.35 -12.64
N ASP A 60 -12.43 10.41 -13.58
CA ASP A 60 -11.27 10.12 -14.45
C ASP A 60 -10.82 11.35 -15.24
N GLU A 61 -11.77 12.17 -15.70
CA GLU A 61 -11.49 13.40 -16.44
C GLU A 61 -11.24 14.63 -15.56
N ARG A 62 -11.12 14.44 -14.23
CA ARG A 62 -10.90 15.50 -13.22
C ARG A 62 -11.93 16.64 -13.32
N LYS A 63 -13.17 16.30 -13.65
CA LYS A 63 -14.28 17.26 -13.80
C LYS A 63 -15.13 17.40 -12.54
N VAL A 64 -14.67 16.88 -11.41
CA VAL A 64 -15.32 17.02 -10.10
C VAL A 64 -14.31 17.68 -9.16
N SER A 65 -14.74 18.71 -8.44
CA SER A 65 -13.92 19.32 -7.39
C SER A 65 -13.67 18.32 -6.26
N PHE A 66 -12.40 18.13 -5.86
CA PHE A 66 -12.05 17.28 -4.73
C PHE A 66 -12.52 17.93 -3.42
N SER A 67 -13.40 17.25 -2.68
CA SER A 67 -13.98 17.74 -1.42
C SER A 67 -14.64 16.61 -0.66
N GLN A 68 -14.72 16.74 0.67
CA GLN A 68 -15.44 15.80 1.53
C GLN A 68 -16.89 15.62 1.08
N GLU A 69 -17.59 16.71 0.73
CA GLU A 69 -18.99 16.64 0.26
C GLU A 69 -19.15 15.72 -0.95
N ASN A 70 -18.21 15.75 -1.91
CA ASN A 70 -18.28 14.88 -3.09
C ASN A 70 -17.88 13.45 -2.76
N LEU A 71 -16.96 13.25 -1.82
CA LEU A 71 -16.56 11.94 -1.35
C LEU A 71 -17.69 11.23 -0.58
N ASP A 72 -18.42 11.96 0.27
CA ASP A 72 -19.56 11.43 1.03
C ASP A 72 -20.68 10.92 0.11
N ARG A 73 -20.85 11.54 -1.07
CA ARG A 73 -21.82 11.10 -2.09
C ARG A 73 -21.43 9.76 -2.74
N LEU A 74 -20.22 9.28 -2.50
CA LEU A 74 -19.70 8.02 -3.04
C LEU A 74 -19.63 6.91 -1.99
N VAL A 75 -20.10 7.14 -0.75
CA VAL A 75 -19.96 6.19 0.38
C VAL A 75 -20.55 4.80 0.12
N ASP A 76 -21.63 4.72 -0.65
CA ASP A 76 -22.26 3.45 -1.02
C ASP A 76 -21.48 2.70 -2.13
N VAL A 77 -20.41 3.30 -2.67
CA VAL A 77 -19.59 2.75 -3.75
C VAL A 77 -18.10 2.95 -3.44
N PRO A 78 -17.50 2.12 -2.56
CA PRO A 78 -16.11 2.24 -2.10
C PRO A 78 -15.09 2.32 -3.25
N SER A 79 -15.31 1.58 -4.34
CA SER A 79 -14.43 1.60 -5.51
C SER A 79 -14.39 2.98 -6.20
N LEU A 80 -15.49 3.74 -6.20
CA LEU A 80 -15.51 5.10 -6.71
C LEU A 80 -14.90 6.09 -5.72
N GLN A 81 -15.05 5.89 -4.41
CA GLN A 81 -14.33 6.69 -3.41
C GLN A 81 -12.82 6.54 -3.56
N ALA A 82 -12.33 5.31 -3.56
CA ALA A 82 -10.91 5.02 -3.75
C ALA A 82 -10.39 5.60 -5.08
N ARG A 83 -11.15 5.44 -6.18
CA ARG A 83 -10.78 6.04 -7.47
C ARG A 83 -10.73 7.56 -7.44
N PHE A 84 -11.68 8.20 -6.76
CA PHE A 84 -11.74 9.65 -6.64
C PHE A 84 -10.56 10.20 -5.84
N VAL A 85 -10.20 9.55 -4.73
CA VAL A 85 -9.03 9.92 -3.95
C VAL A 85 -7.74 9.62 -4.72
N ALA A 86 -7.62 8.48 -5.40
CA ALA A 86 -6.42 8.10 -6.17
C ALA A 86 -6.07 9.13 -7.26
N ILE A 87 -7.07 9.69 -7.94
CA ILE A 87 -6.84 10.71 -8.99
C ILE A 87 -6.39 12.06 -8.42
N ASN A 88 -6.73 12.34 -7.16
CA ASN A 88 -6.39 13.57 -6.44
C ASN A 88 -5.46 13.27 -5.26
N VAL A 89 -4.62 12.23 -5.38
CA VAL A 89 -3.83 11.72 -4.24
C VAL A 89 -2.84 12.74 -3.69
N ASP A 90 -2.28 13.58 -4.56
CA ASP A 90 -1.39 14.66 -4.14
C ASP A 90 -2.13 15.67 -3.25
N GLU A 91 -3.33 16.10 -3.66
CA GLU A 91 -4.17 17.02 -2.88
C GLU A 91 -4.65 16.38 -1.57
N TYR A 92 -4.92 15.08 -1.57
CA TYR A 92 -5.25 14.33 -0.36
C TYR A 92 -4.08 14.28 0.64
N LEU A 93 -2.87 14.00 0.16
CA LEU A 93 -1.68 13.88 1.01
C LEU A 93 -1.18 15.24 1.52
N ASP A 94 -1.44 16.32 0.79
CA ASP A 94 -1.13 17.69 1.23
C ASP A 94 -2.00 18.14 2.42
N ASP A 95 -3.24 17.65 2.52
CA ASP A 95 -4.21 18.05 3.55
C ASP A 95 -5.16 16.91 3.96
N PRO A 96 -4.64 15.86 4.62
CA PRO A 96 -5.40 14.64 4.91
C PRO A 96 -6.49 14.85 5.98
N GLU A 97 -6.41 15.91 6.79
CA GLU A 97 -7.41 16.19 7.83
C GLU A 97 -8.74 16.69 7.24
N ASN A 98 -8.71 17.29 6.05
CA ASN A 98 -9.89 17.81 5.37
C ASN A 98 -10.67 16.75 4.59
N ILE A 99 -10.08 15.57 4.38
CA ILE A 99 -10.69 14.46 3.65
C ILE A 99 -10.64 13.21 4.54
N VAL A 100 -11.76 12.89 5.17
CA VAL A 100 -11.88 11.75 6.07
C VAL A 100 -12.24 10.49 5.28
N ILE A 101 -11.29 9.56 5.25
CA ILE A 101 -11.47 8.18 4.77
C ILE A 101 -10.99 7.20 5.83
N ASP A 102 -11.59 6.02 5.86
CA ASP A 102 -11.15 4.91 6.72
C ASP A 102 -10.00 4.12 6.08
N ASP A 103 -9.44 3.19 6.86
CA ASP A 103 -8.34 2.36 6.41
C ASP A 103 -8.72 1.32 5.35
N ASP A 104 -10.01 1.00 5.18
CA ASP A 104 -10.46 0.09 4.13
C ASP A 104 -10.35 0.78 2.76
N ILE A 105 -10.73 2.06 2.68
CA ILE A 105 -10.49 2.87 1.48
C ILE A 105 -8.98 3.11 1.27
N ARG A 106 -8.20 3.35 2.34
CA ARG A 106 -6.74 3.48 2.21
C ARG A 106 -6.09 2.20 1.69
N GLU A 107 -6.56 1.03 2.13
CA GLU A 107 -6.09 -0.25 1.61
C GLU A 107 -6.39 -0.41 0.11
N GLU A 108 -7.56 0.03 -0.36
CA GLU A 108 -7.89 0.07 -1.79
C GLU A 108 -6.97 1.04 -2.57
N LEU A 109 -6.58 2.17 -1.96
CA LEU A 109 -5.58 3.06 -2.55
C LEU A 109 -4.21 2.39 -2.70
N LEU A 110 -3.77 1.60 -1.71
CA LEU A 110 -2.51 0.85 -1.79
C LEU A 110 -2.49 -0.19 -2.93
N ARG A 111 -3.66 -0.75 -3.26
CA ARG A 111 -3.84 -1.67 -4.41
C ARG A 111 -3.93 -0.96 -5.75
N SER A 112 -4.21 0.34 -5.75
CA SER A 112 -4.34 1.12 -6.98
C SER A 112 -2.98 1.44 -7.63
N GLU A 113 -3.04 1.98 -8.85
CA GLU A 113 -1.88 2.36 -9.66
C GLU A 113 -1.23 3.70 -9.25
N ILE A 114 -1.43 4.17 -8.01
CA ILE A 114 -0.73 5.34 -7.48
C ILE A 114 0.76 5.05 -7.26
N GLY A 115 1.60 6.08 -7.33
CA GLY A 115 3.05 5.94 -7.18
C GLY A 115 3.48 5.53 -5.77
N ASN A 116 4.64 4.87 -5.65
CA ASN A 116 5.13 4.36 -4.37
C ASN A 116 5.28 5.45 -3.29
N SER A 117 5.68 6.67 -3.66
CA SER A 117 5.72 7.80 -2.70
C SER A 117 4.35 8.11 -2.11
N ALA A 118 3.30 8.07 -2.93
CA ALA A 118 1.94 8.27 -2.44
C ALA A 118 1.51 7.10 -1.55
N LYS A 119 1.81 5.85 -1.94
CA LYS A 119 1.52 4.67 -1.10
C LYS A 119 2.15 4.77 0.28
N LEU A 120 3.40 5.23 0.37
CA LEU A 120 4.05 5.48 1.66
C LEU A 120 3.31 6.53 2.50
N GLY A 121 2.93 7.66 1.90
CA GLY A 121 2.12 8.68 2.57
C GLY A 121 0.77 8.15 3.04
N ILE A 122 0.11 7.28 2.25
CA ILE A 122 -1.12 6.59 2.67
C ILE A 122 -0.86 5.71 3.89
N ILE A 123 0.21 4.91 3.90
CA ILE A 123 0.55 4.02 5.03
C ILE A 123 0.80 4.83 6.31
N GLU A 124 1.42 6.01 6.22
CA GLU A 124 1.64 6.90 7.37
C GLU A 124 0.35 7.42 8.02
N LEU A 125 -0.76 7.43 7.27
CA LEU A 125 -2.09 7.84 7.74
C LEU A 125 -2.94 6.68 8.28
N MET A 126 -2.49 5.44 8.14
CA MET A 126 -3.21 4.25 8.59
C MET A 126 -2.96 3.94 10.07
N ASP A 127 -3.90 3.26 10.71
CA ASP A 127 -3.71 2.67 12.03
C ASP A 127 -2.89 1.37 11.92
N LEU A 128 -1.57 1.48 12.12
CA LEU A 128 -0.66 0.35 12.00
C LEU A 128 -0.74 -0.62 13.20
N GLU A 129 -1.29 -0.21 14.35
CA GLU A 129 -1.44 -1.09 15.51
C GLU A 129 -2.50 -2.18 15.25
N ALA A 130 -3.52 -1.85 14.44
CA ALA A 130 -4.58 -2.76 14.02
C ALA A 130 -4.08 -3.90 13.10
N LEU A 131 -2.87 -3.80 12.53
CA LEU A 131 -2.34 -4.78 11.59
C LEU A 131 -2.21 -6.19 12.16
N SER A 132 -2.04 -6.33 13.47
CA SER A 132 -1.95 -7.64 14.14
C SER A 132 -3.19 -8.53 13.93
N GLY A 133 -4.36 -7.93 13.65
CA GLY A 133 -5.59 -8.62 13.31
C GLY A 133 -5.86 -8.73 11.80
N LEU A 134 -5.00 -8.19 10.94
CA LEU A 134 -5.25 -7.98 9.51
C LEU A 134 -4.07 -8.50 8.67
N PRO A 135 -3.98 -9.83 8.48
CA PRO A 135 -2.83 -10.45 7.81
C PRO A 135 -2.69 -10.04 6.33
N GLU A 136 -3.80 -9.87 5.61
CA GLU A 136 -3.78 -9.46 4.20
C GLU A 136 -3.30 -8.02 4.03
N ARG A 137 -3.77 -7.10 4.87
CA ARG A 137 -3.30 -5.71 4.93
C ARG A 137 -1.82 -5.64 5.29
N SER A 138 -1.39 -6.44 6.27
CA SER A 138 0.02 -6.54 6.67
C SER A 138 0.90 -7.03 5.52
N ALA A 139 0.45 -8.03 4.77
CA ALA A 139 1.18 -8.54 3.61
C ALA A 139 1.30 -7.50 2.49
N LEU A 140 0.21 -6.76 2.21
CA LEU A 140 0.19 -5.69 1.22
C LEU A 140 1.15 -4.56 1.59
N ILE A 141 1.06 -4.05 2.81
CA ILE A 141 1.97 -3.00 3.32
C ILE A 141 3.42 -3.51 3.28
N GLY A 142 3.66 -4.74 3.74
CA GLY A 142 4.97 -5.37 3.70
C GLY A 142 5.59 -5.38 2.30
N SER A 143 4.82 -5.74 1.26
CA SER A 143 5.32 -5.72 -0.13
C SER A 143 5.68 -4.31 -0.62
N ILE A 144 4.89 -3.30 -0.25
CA ILE A 144 5.16 -1.90 -0.65
C ILE A 144 6.44 -1.40 0.04
N LEU A 145 6.65 -1.78 1.30
CA LEU A 145 7.85 -1.42 2.05
C LEU A 145 9.10 -2.15 1.57
N GLU A 146 8.96 -3.36 1.04
CA GLU A 146 10.07 -4.08 0.41
C GLU A 146 10.50 -3.42 -0.91
N GLU A 147 9.55 -2.91 -1.70
CA GLU A 147 9.82 -2.28 -3.01
C GLU A 147 10.31 -0.83 -2.92
N THR A 148 10.32 -0.23 -1.74
CA THR A 148 10.69 1.16 -1.53
C THR A 148 12.02 1.28 -0.78
N ASP A 149 12.86 2.24 -1.15
CA ASP A 149 14.12 2.50 -0.42
C ASP A 149 13.92 3.37 0.83
N SER A 150 12.73 3.97 0.97
CA SER A 150 12.41 4.85 2.09
C SER A 150 12.08 4.04 3.34
N ASN A 151 12.58 4.51 4.48
CA ASN A 151 12.17 4.04 5.80
C ASN A 151 10.97 4.88 6.26
N LEU A 152 9.91 4.20 6.69
CA LEU A 152 8.80 4.86 7.37
C LEU A 152 9.21 5.28 8.78
N LEU A 153 8.84 6.48 9.19
CA LEU A 153 9.22 7.05 10.48
C LEU A 153 8.39 6.51 11.64
N ASN A 154 7.17 6.02 11.37
CA ASN A 154 6.17 5.68 12.39
C ASN A 154 6.05 4.16 12.66
N LEU A 155 7.10 3.39 12.39
CA LEU A 155 7.11 1.95 12.67
C LEU A 155 7.70 1.68 14.05
N ASP A 156 7.01 0.87 14.85
CA ASP A 156 7.53 0.28 16.08
C ASP A 156 7.87 -1.22 15.88
N GLY A 157 8.53 -1.82 16.88
CA GLY A 157 8.93 -3.23 16.83
C GLY A 157 7.76 -4.21 16.71
N GLY A 158 6.60 -3.89 17.29
CA GLY A 158 5.39 -4.70 17.21
C GLY A 158 4.81 -4.73 15.80
N VAL A 159 4.71 -3.56 15.15
CA VAL A 159 4.28 -3.40 13.76
C VAL A 159 5.26 -4.11 12.82
N VAL A 160 6.57 -3.87 12.97
CA VAL A 160 7.60 -4.51 12.16
C VAL A 160 7.52 -6.04 12.25
N LYS A 161 7.38 -6.59 13.46
CA LYS A 161 7.20 -8.03 13.64
C LYS A 161 5.96 -8.56 12.93
N THR A 162 4.85 -7.81 12.97
CA THR A 162 3.60 -8.17 12.29
C THR A 162 3.79 -8.21 10.76
N LEU A 163 4.44 -7.19 10.19
CA LEU A 163 4.76 -7.12 8.77
C LEU A 163 5.64 -8.31 8.33
N ILE A 164 6.72 -8.60 9.08
CA ILE A 164 7.59 -9.75 8.80
C ILE A 164 6.79 -11.06 8.92
N THR A 165 5.95 -11.20 9.94
CA THR A 165 5.16 -12.43 10.17
C THR A 165 4.19 -12.72 9.03
N HIS A 166 3.60 -11.68 8.43
CA HIS A 166 2.61 -11.84 7.36
C HIS A 166 3.15 -11.65 5.94
N ALA A 167 4.44 -11.32 5.77
CA ALA A 167 5.04 -11.24 4.44
C ALA A 167 4.93 -12.56 3.65
N MET A 168 4.76 -12.44 2.33
CA MET A 168 4.31 -13.50 1.44
C MET A 168 5.33 -14.64 1.22
N SER A 169 6.62 -14.33 1.29
CA SER A 169 7.70 -15.28 0.99
C SER A 169 8.80 -15.22 2.05
N ILE A 170 9.61 -16.28 2.18
CA ILE A 170 10.77 -16.28 3.09
C ILE A 170 11.73 -15.15 2.71
N ALA A 171 11.97 -14.94 1.41
CA ALA A 171 12.81 -13.85 0.93
C ALA A 171 12.29 -12.49 1.42
N SER A 172 11.00 -12.22 1.25
CA SER A 172 10.35 -10.99 1.74
C SER A 172 10.43 -10.85 3.26
N LYS A 173 10.30 -11.95 4.00
CA LYS A 173 10.48 -11.95 5.46
C LYS A 173 11.90 -11.52 5.84
N ILE A 174 12.92 -12.09 5.20
CA ILE A 174 14.32 -11.73 5.48
C ILE A 174 14.62 -10.30 5.02
N SER A 175 14.13 -9.90 3.85
CA SER A 175 14.28 -8.54 3.32
C SER A 175 13.72 -7.48 4.27
N LEU A 176 12.47 -7.63 4.71
CA LEU A 176 11.86 -6.74 5.70
C LEU A 176 12.58 -6.79 7.05
N PHE A 177 13.03 -7.97 7.46
CA PHE A 177 13.78 -8.12 8.71
C PHE A 177 15.11 -7.38 8.66
N ASN A 178 15.86 -7.49 7.57
CA ASN A 178 17.09 -6.73 7.35
C ASN A 178 16.82 -5.22 7.34
N LYS A 179 15.78 -4.79 6.62
CA LYS A 179 15.46 -3.36 6.49
C LYS A 179 15.13 -2.71 7.83
N TYR A 180 14.39 -3.41 8.70
CA TYR A 180 13.85 -2.84 9.94
C TYR A 180 14.42 -3.44 11.23
N HIS A 181 15.52 -4.21 11.16
CA HIS A 181 16.08 -4.86 12.36
C HIS A 181 16.43 -3.86 13.46
N SER A 182 16.79 -2.62 13.12
CA SER A 182 17.19 -1.57 14.08
C SER A 182 16.05 -1.11 14.98
N LEU A 183 14.80 -1.34 14.57
CA LEU A 183 13.59 -1.02 15.33
C LEU A 183 13.19 -2.14 16.31
N LEU A 184 13.81 -3.31 16.19
CA LEU A 184 13.52 -4.48 17.02
C LEU A 184 14.55 -4.61 18.15
N ASP A 185 14.10 -4.83 19.38
CA ASP A 185 14.99 -5.20 20.48
C ASP A 185 15.50 -6.65 20.35
N THR A 186 16.37 -7.07 21.27
CA THR A 186 16.96 -8.42 21.22
C THR A 186 15.91 -9.54 21.36
N ASP A 187 14.89 -9.36 22.21
CA ASP A 187 13.85 -10.36 22.44
C ASP A 187 12.90 -10.43 21.25
N GLU A 188 12.58 -9.29 20.63
CA GLU A 188 11.81 -9.21 19.40
C GLU A 188 12.54 -9.85 18.22
N VAL A 189 13.85 -9.60 18.06
CA VAL A 189 14.69 -10.29 17.06
C VAL A 189 14.63 -11.81 17.25
N ARG A 190 14.75 -12.29 18.49
CA ARG A 190 14.66 -13.73 18.79
C ARG A 190 13.27 -14.27 18.49
N CYS A 191 12.22 -13.51 18.78
CA CYS A 191 10.84 -13.87 18.47
C CYS A 191 10.61 -14.00 16.95
N VAL A 192 11.12 -13.07 16.15
CA VAL A 192 11.04 -13.14 14.69
C VAL A 192 11.79 -14.37 14.18
N LEU A 193 13.03 -14.60 14.62
CA LEU A 193 13.82 -15.77 14.23
C LEU A 193 13.09 -17.08 14.53
N ASP A 194 12.51 -17.21 15.72
CA ASP A 194 11.77 -18.41 16.15
C ASP A 194 10.54 -18.72 15.27
N ASN A 195 9.93 -17.71 14.67
CA ASN A 195 8.78 -17.86 13.77
C ASN A 195 9.15 -18.08 12.30
N LEU A 196 10.42 -17.90 11.92
CA LEU A 196 10.88 -18.21 10.57
C LEU A 196 10.99 -19.73 10.36
N PRO A 197 10.81 -20.23 9.12
CA PRO A 197 11.03 -21.65 8.85
C PRO A 197 12.49 -22.04 9.07
N LYS A 198 12.73 -23.35 9.17
CA LYS A 198 14.11 -23.86 9.16
C LYS A 198 14.82 -23.43 7.86
N PRO A 199 16.12 -23.12 7.91
CA PRO A 199 17.02 -23.23 9.07
C PRO A 199 17.03 -22.03 10.03
N PHE A 200 16.31 -20.94 9.76
CA PHE A 200 16.39 -19.68 10.52
C PHE A 200 15.93 -19.79 11.98
N SER A 201 14.82 -20.52 12.24
CA SER A 201 14.33 -20.78 13.61
C SER A 201 15.27 -21.59 14.49
N GLU A 202 16.36 -22.12 13.94
CA GLU A 202 17.38 -22.82 14.71
C GLU A 202 18.49 -21.88 15.20
N ILE A 203 18.47 -20.59 14.84
CA ILE A 203 19.40 -19.54 15.29
C ILE A 203 19.09 -19.16 16.76
N LYS A 204 19.47 -20.06 17.66
CA LYS A 204 19.29 -19.95 19.12
C LYS A 204 20.66 -19.92 19.82
N THR A 205 20.76 -20.50 21.01
CA THR A 205 22.04 -20.83 21.67
C THR A 205 22.28 -22.33 21.59
N GLY A 206 23.54 -22.76 21.43
CA GLY A 206 23.89 -24.18 21.46
C GLY A 206 25.02 -24.60 20.51
N HIS A 207 25.20 -25.92 20.36
CA HIS A 207 26.32 -26.52 19.61
C HIS A 207 26.06 -26.75 18.13
N LYS A 208 24.92 -26.28 17.60
CA LYS A 208 24.51 -26.55 16.22
C LYS A 208 25.24 -25.61 15.26
N ARG A 209 25.84 -26.19 14.22
CA ARG A 209 26.33 -25.43 13.06
C ARG A 209 25.22 -25.37 12.04
N LEU A 210 24.73 -24.16 11.78
CA LEU A 210 23.66 -23.94 10.80
C LEU A 210 24.25 -23.60 9.44
N LYS A 211 23.50 -23.95 8.41
CA LYS A 211 23.84 -23.64 7.02
C LYS A 211 22.66 -22.88 6.42
N LEU A 212 22.92 -21.67 5.95
CA LEU A 212 21.97 -20.88 5.16
C LEU A 212 22.42 -20.88 3.69
N GLU A 213 21.48 -20.71 2.78
CA GLU A 213 21.80 -20.44 1.38
C GLU A 213 22.57 -19.13 1.26
N ASN A 214 23.57 -19.06 0.36
CA ASN A 214 24.41 -17.88 0.21
C ASN A 214 23.78 -16.84 -0.74
N THR A 215 22.68 -16.24 -0.29
CA THR A 215 22.02 -15.09 -0.96
C THR A 215 22.48 -13.77 -0.36
N ASP A 216 22.26 -12.65 -1.05
CA ASP A 216 22.59 -11.32 -0.53
C ASP A 216 21.82 -11.01 0.76
N GLU A 217 20.52 -11.35 0.80
CA GLU A 217 19.66 -11.13 1.96
C GLU A 217 20.14 -11.94 3.18
N ASN A 218 20.57 -13.18 2.97
CA ASN A 218 21.08 -14.01 4.06
C ASN A 218 22.46 -13.54 4.55
N ARG A 219 23.31 -13.01 3.66
CA ARG A 219 24.61 -12.42 4.04
C ARG A 219 24.40 -11.18 4.91
N GLU A 220 23.51 -10.30 4.49
CA GLU A 220 23.13 -9.12 5.27
C GLU A 220 22.55 -9.53 6.62
N LEU A 221 21.63 -10.51 6.64
CA LEU A 221 21.01 -11.05 7.85
C LEU A 221 22.06 -11.47 8.88
N VAL A 222 22.99 -12.36 8.49
CA VAL A 222 24.01 -12.84 9.42
C VAL A 222 25.00 -11.76 9.81
N GLY A 223 25.26 -10.79 8.92
CA GLY A 223 26.12 -9.64 9.18
C GLY A 223 25.62 -8.80 10.36
N TRP A 224 24.35 -8.40 10.35
CA TRP A 224 23.80 -7.60 11.44
C TRP A 224 23.47 -8.45 12.69
N LEU A 225 23.14 -9.73 12.54
CA LEU A 225 22.98 -10.63 13.69
C LEU A 225 24.29 -10.77 14.48
N ASP A 226 25.44 -10.81 13.80
CA ASP A 226 26.76 -10.85 14.41
C ASP A 226 27.09 -9.53 15.10
N SER A 227 26.86 -8.40 14.42
CA SER A 227 27.12 -7.06 14.99
C SER A 227 26.29 -6.76 16.25
N ARG A 228 25.11 -7.38 16.36
CA ARG A 228 24.23 -7.29 17.53
C ARG A 228 24.45 -8.40 18.57
N ASN A 229 25.49 -9.23 18.43
CA ASN A 229 25.79 -10.35 19.32
C ASN A 229 24.64 -11.36 19.48
N ILE A 230 23.83 -11.54 18.44
CA ILE A 230 22.77 -12.56 18.39
C ILE A 230 23.37 -13.93 18.03
N ILE A 231 24.37 -13.93 17.16
CA ILE A 231 25.20 -15.09 16.81
C ILE A 231 26.66 -14.83 17.24
N SER A 232 27.47 -15.89 17.27
CA SER A 232 28.88 -15.78 17.70
C SER A 232 29.83 -15.42 16.55
N SER A 233 29.53 -15.90 15.34
CA SER A 233 30.27 -15.59 14.12
C SER A 233 29.60 -16.26 12.93
N TRP A 234 29.97 -15.83 11.73
CA TRP A 234 29.59 -16.50 10.49
C TRP A 234 30.76 -16.54 9.50
N SER A 235 30.65 -17.38 8.48
CA SER A 235 31.63 -17.48 7.40
C SER A 235 31.00 -18.03 6.14
N GLU A 236 31.50 -17.61 4.98
CA GLU A 236 31.11 -18.17 3.69
C GLU A 236 31.95 -19.41 3.35
N SER A 237 31.34 -20.45 2.79
CA SER A 237 32.12 -21.53 2.18
C SER A 237 32.65 -21.06 0.82
N GLY A 238 33.94 -21.27 0.53
CA GLY A 238 34.62 -20.74 -0.66
C GLY A 238 34.10 -21.24 -2.01
N SER A 239 33.00 -20.66 -2.50
CA SER A 239 32.54 -20.51 -3.88
C SER A 239 31.24 -19.68 -3.90
N SER A 240 30.91 -19.04 -5.03
CA SER A 240 29.65 -18.28 -5.20
C SER A 240 28.37 -19.13 -5.15
N THR A 241 28.51 -20.46 -5.16
CA THR A 241 27.43 -21.46 -4.95
C THR A 241 27.45 -22.07 -3.54
N GLY A 242 28.19 -21.45 -2.63
CA GLY A 242 28.40 -21.93 -1.27
C GLY A 242 27.19 -21.79 -0.35
N TYR A 243 27.40 -22.11 0.92
CA TYR A 243 26.47 -21.87 2.02
C TYR A 243 27.12 -20.97 3.06
N ILE A 244 26.30 -20.21 3.78
CA ILE A 244 26.72 -19.43 4.93
C ILE A 244 26.71 -20.35 6.15
N LYS A 245 27.85 -20.46 6.83
CA LYS A 245 27.96 -21.14 8.13
C LYS A 245 27.67 -20.13 9.24
N VAL A 246 26.75 -20.47 10.12
CA VAL A 246 26.44 -19.67 11.31
C VAL A 246 26.87 -20.45 12.56
N ASN A 247 27.68 -19.80 13.40
CA ASN A 247 28.10 -20.31 14.69
C ASN A 247 27.34 -19.59 15.81
N LEU A 248 26.81 -20.36 16.75
CA LEU A 248 25.99 -19.85 17.86
C LEU A 248 26.82 -19.75 19.14
N TYR A 249 26.43 -18.82 20.02
CA TYR A 249 26.97 -18.79 21.38
C TYR A 249 26.66 -20.07 22.14
N ARG A 250 27.63 -20.50 22.96
CA ARG A 250 27.46 -21.62 23.88
C ARG A 250 26.56 -21.18 25.04
N ARG A 251 25.80 -22.12 25.60
CA ARG A 251 25.12 -21.94 26.88
C ARG A 251 26.12 -22.02 28.02
#